data_AF-A0A9E5K4P7-F1
#
_entry.id   AF-A0A9E5K4P7-F1
#
_cell.length_a   1.000
_cell.length_b   1.000
_cell.length_c   1.000
_cell.angle_alpha   90.00
_cell.angle_beta   90.00
_cell.angle_gamma   90.00
#
_symmetry.space_group_name_H-M   'P 1'
#
loop_
_entity.id
_entity.type
_entity.pdbx_description
1 polymer ?
#
loop_
_entity_poly.entity_id
_entity_poly.type
_entity_poly.pdbx_seq_one_letter_code
_entity_poly.pdbx_strand_id
1 'polypeptide(L)'
;MNLTGILIVQLGTPDEPTGPALRRYLKQFLSDPRLIEIPKLIWWPLLNLIILNTRPKQSAKKYARVWDEKTGSPLMHYTQMQ
;
A
#
# COMPACT_ATOMS: atom_id res chain seq x y z
N MET A 1 -20.13 -6.04 31.60
CA MET A 1 -19.64 -7.08 30.67
C MET A 1 -18.38 -6.56 30.02
N ASN A 2 -17.27 -7.30 30.09
CA ASN A 2 -16.08 -6.98 29.29
C ASN A 2 -16.26 -7.58 27.90
N LEU A 3 -16.25 -6.73 26.87
CA LEU A 3 -16.24 -7.15 25.47
C LEU A 3 -14.78 -7.31 25.05
N THR A 4 -14.38 -8.52 24.67
CA THR A 4 -13.07 -8.77 24.10
C THR A 4 -13.09 -8.39 22.62
N GLY A 5 -12.33 -7.37 22.24
CA GLY A 5 -12.09 -7.00 20.85
C GLY A 5 -10.87 -7.74 20.27
N ILE A 6 -10.95 -8.15 19.01
CA ILE A 6 -9.82 -8.73 18.26
C ILE A 6 -9.38 -7.70 17.21
N LEU A 7 -8.08 -7.43 17.16
CA LEU A 7 -7.47 -6.54 16.15
C LEU A 7 -6.65 -7.35 15.16
N ILE A 8 -7.07 -7.38 13.90
CA ILE A 8 -6.31 -7.97 12.79
C ILE A 8 -5.52 -6.85 12.10
N VAL A 9 -4.20 -7.01 12.02
CA VAL A 9 -3.30 -5.99 11.46
C VAL A 9 -2.58 -6.55 10.23
N GLN A 10 -2.55 -5.76 9.15
CA GLN A 10 -1.84 -6.07 7.91
C GLN A 10 -1.31 -4.79 7.25
N LEU A 11 -0.41 -4.93 6.27
CA LEU A 11 0.31 -3.79 5.65
C LEU A 11 -0.56 -2.85 4.80
N GLY A 12 -1.77 -3.25 4.47
CA GLY A 12 -2.65 -2.54 3.55
C GLY A 12 -2.49 -3.02 2.11
N THR A 13 -3.48 -2.62 1.32
CA THR A 13 -3.53 -2.72 -0.13
C THR A 13 -4.08 -1.39 -0.65
N PRO A 14 -3.76 -0.93 -1.87
CA PRO A 14 -4.39 0.25 -2.43
C PRO A 14 -5.91 0.07 -2.57
N ASP A 15 -6.64 1.18 -2.50
CA ASP A 15 -8.10 1.21 -2.69
C ASP A 15 -8.51 0.71 -4.08
N GLU A 16 -7.65 0.91 -5.08
CA GLU A 16 -7.88 0.59 -6.49
C GLU A 16 -6.57 0.19 -7.17
N PRO A 17 -6.61 -0.60 -8.27
CA PRO A 17 -5.42 -1.00 -9.02
C PRO A 17 -4.98 0.10 -10.01
N THR A 18 -5.10 1.38 -9.61
CA THR A 18 -4.81 2.55 -10.46
C THR A 18 -3.53 3.25 -10.04
N GLY A 19 -2.86 3.91 -10.99
CA GLY A 19 -1.64 4.68 -10.72
C GLY A 19 -1.79 5.69 -9.57
N PRO A 20 -2.86 6.51 -9.52
CA PRO A 20 -3.10 7.44 -8.42
C PRO A 20 -3.28 6.77 -7.06
N ALA A 21 -4.07 5.69 -6.96
CA ALA A 21 -4.27 4.96 -5.71
C ALA A 21 -2.96 4.34 -5.22
N LEU A 22 -2.19 3.72 -6.13
CA LEU A 22 -0.87 3.20 -5.81
C LEU A 22 0.13 4.28 -5.41
N ARG A 23 0.04 5.49 -5.98
CA ARG A 23 0.89 6.61 -5.56
C ARG A 23 0.60 7.00 -4.11
N ARG A 24 -0.67 7.07 -3.71
CA ARG A 24 -1.07 7.36 -2.30
C ARG A 24 -0.56 6.27 -1.36
N TYR A 25 -0.84 5.01 -1.69
CA TYR A 25 -0.41 3.85 -0.91
C TYR A 25 1.12 3.79 -0.76
N LEU A 26 1.86 3.86 -1.87
CA LEU A 26 3.33 3.83 -1.84
C LEU A 26 3.91 5.03 -1.08
N LYS A 27 3.30 6.21 -1.17
CA LYS A 27 3.75 7.38 -0.41
C LYS A 27 3.61 7.12 1.09
N GLN A 28 2.49 6.59 1.55
CA GLN A 28 2.29 6.28 2.97
C GLN A 28 3.29 5.20 3.43
N PHE A 29 3.38 4.10 2.70
CA PHE A 29 4.23 2.96 3.04
C PHE A 29 5.71 3.31 3.04
N LEU A 30 6.20 3.97 1.98
CA LEU A 30 7.63 4.29 1.82
C LEU A 30 8.05 5.57 2.56
N SER A 31 7.12 6.32 3.15
CA SER A 31 7.49 7.44 4.04
C SER A 31 7.75 6.99 5.47
N ASP A 32 7.45 5.73 5.81
CA ASP A 32 7.60 5.20 7.17
C ASP A 32 9.09 4.96 7.49
N PRO A 33 9.67 5.65 8.49
CA PRO A 33 11.05 5.45 8.90
C PRO A 33 11.31 4.07 9.54
N ARG A 34 10.27 3.33 9.92
CA ARG A 34 10.38 1.96 10.42
C ARG A 34 10.62 0.95 9.29
N LEU A 35 10.26 1.31 8.05
CA LEU A 35 10.48 0.49 6.86
C LEU A 35 11.75 0.89 6.12
N ILE A 36 12.09 2.19 6.15
CA ILE A 36 13.21 2.75 5.41
C ILE A 36 14.30 3.23 6.37
N GLU A 37 15.47 2.58 6.30
CA GLU A 37 16.63 2.87 7.15
C GLU A 37 17.52 4.00 6.61
N ILE A 38 17.26 4.49 5.39
CA ILE A 38 18.03 5.55 4.74
C ILE A 38 17.75 6.90 5.39
N PRO A 39 18.77 7.76 5.63
CA PRO A 39 18.57 9.09 6.20
C PRO A 39 17.48 9.89 5.46
N LYS A 40 16.53 10.44 6.22
CA LYS A 40 15.32 11.11 5.69
C LYS A 40 15.63 12.19 4.65
N LEU A 41 16.72 12.93 4.83
CA LEU A 41 17.13 14.00 3.91
C LEU A 41 17.50 13.48 2.51
N ILE A 42 18.08 12.28 2.43
CA ILE A 42 18.45 11.62 1.18
C ILE A 42 17.25 10.86 0.62
N TRP A 43 16.47 10.22 1.49
CA TRP A 43 15.32 9.43 1.07
C TRP A 43 14.18 10.28 0.50
N TRP A 44 13.92 11.45 1.10
CA TRP A 44 12.82 12.32 0.68
C TRP A 44 12.88 12.72 -0.81
N PRO A 45 14.01 13.21 -1.37
CA PRO A 45 14.09 13.53 -2.79
C PRO A 45 13.99 12.28 -3.66
N LEU A 46 14.60 11.16 -3.26
CA LEU A 46 14.51 9.90 -3.99
C LEU A 46 13.05 9.41 -4.08
N LEU A 47 12.33 9.46 -2.96
CA LEU A 47 10.93 9.08 -2.88
C LEU A 47 10.05 9.97 -3.77
N ASN A 48 10.14 11.29 -3.59
CA ASN A 48 9.20 12.23 -4.22
C ASN A 48 9.53 12.55 -5.69
N LEU A 49 10.80 12.53 -6.08
CA LEU A 49 11.24 12.90 -7.43
C LEU A 49 11.37 11.68 -8.35
N ILE A 50 11.72 10.51 -7.83
CA ILE A 50 11.98 9.32 -8.67
C ILE A 50 10.92 8.25 -8.43
N ILE A 51 10.80 7.74 -7.20
CA ILE A 51 9.99 6.55 -6.90
C ILE A 51 8.52 6.81 -7.16
N LEU A 52 7.94 7.86 -6.58
CA LEU A 52 6.50 8.15 -6.72
C LEU A 52 6.11 8.57 -8.14
N ASN A 53 7.06 8.97 -8.99
CA ASN A 53 6.79 9.36 -10.37
C ASN A 53 6.83 8.17 -11.35
N THR A 54 7.61 7.14 -11.03
CA THR A 54 7.85 6.01 -11.94
C THR A 54 7.18 4.71 -11.47
N ARG A 55 7.25 4.41 -10.18
CA ARG A 55 6.84 3.12 -9.60
C ARG A 55 5.33 2.88 -9.58
N PRO A 56 4.45 3.87 -9.31
CA PRO A 56 3.01 3.60 -9.21
C PRO A 56 2.41 2.99 -10.46
N LYS A 57 2.83 3.43 -11.66
CA LYS A 57 2.35 2.88 -12.93
C LYS A 57 2.71 1.40 -13.09
N GLN A 58 3.92 1.02 -12.69
CA GLN A 58 4.36 -0.37 -12.75
C GLN A 58 3.65 -1.24 -11.70
N SER A 59 3.50 -0.73 -10.48
CA SER A 59 2.76 -1.43 -9.43
C SER A 59 1.29 -1.61 -9.81
N ALA A 60 0.63 -0.58 -10.34
CA ALA A 60 -0.77 -0.65 -10.77
C ALA A 60 -1.00 -1.80 -11.75
N LYS A 61 -0.12 -2.01 -12.74
CA LYS A 61 -0.20 -3.15 -13.66
C LYS A 61 -0.11 -4.51 -12.95
N LYS A 62 0.67 -4.61 -11.87
CA LYS A 62 0.78 -5.85 -11.09
C LYS A 62 -0.47 -6.08 -10.24
N TYR A 63 -0.96 -5.05 -9.56
CA TYR A 63 -2.19 -5.13 -8.78
C TYR A 63 -3.39 -5.45 -9.68
N ALA A 64 -3.49 -4.82 -10.86
CA ALA A 64 -4.55 -5.09 -11.82
C ALA A 64 -4.59 -6.55 -12.30
N ARG A 65 -3.45 -7.26 -12.35
CA ARG A 65 -3.41 -8.69 -12.74
C ARG A 65 -4.05 -9.62 -11.73
N VAL A 66 -4.09 -9.21 -10.47
CA VAL A 66 -4.63 -10.01 -9.36
C VAL A 66 -5.87 -9.35 -8.75
N TRP A 67 -6.39 -8.32 -9.40
CA TRP A 67 -7.55 -7.59 -8.92
C TRP A 67 -8.82 -8.29 -9.40
N ASP A 68 -9.73 -8.51 -8.48
CA ASP A 68 -11.06 -9.00 -8.82
C ASP A 68 -12.05 -7.84 -8.79
N GLU A 69 -12.92 -7.75 -9.80
CA GLU A 69 -13.86 -6.63 -9.90
C GLU A 69 -14.92 -6.61 -8.79
N LYS A 70 -15.21 -7.76 -8.17
CA LYS A 70 -16.23 -7.89 -7.13
C LYS A 70 -15.64 -7.83 -5.72
N THR A 71 -14.50 -8.47 -5.52
CA THR A 71 -13.87 -8.65 -4.21
C THR A 71 -12.65 -7.73 -4.00
N GLY A 72 -12.16 -7.09 -5.06
CA GLY A 72 -11.06 -6.14 -5.00
C GLY A 72 -9.71 -6.83 -4.80
N SER A 73 -8.94 -6.31 -3.85
CA SER A 73 -7.66 -6.90 -3.48
C SER A 73 -7.84 -8.22 -2.73
N PRO A 74 -7.20 -9.33 -3.15
CA PRO A 74 -7.33 -10.63 -2.49
C PRO A 74 -6.90 -10.57 -1.01
N LEU A 75 -5.87 -9.78 -0.69
CA LEU A 75 -5.43 -9.58 0.70
C LEU A 75 -6.57 -9.03 1.59
N MET A 76 -7.24 -7.96 1.15
CA MET A 76 -8.32 -7.35 1.92
C MET A 76 -9.52 -8.30 2.02
N HIS A 77 -9.87 -8.96 0.91
CA HIS A 77 -10.98 -9.89 0.85
C HIS A 77 -10.83 -11.02 1.87
N TYR A 78 -9.68 -11.70 1.89
CA TYR A 78 -9.46 -12.79 2.83
C TYR A 78 -9.28 -12.30 4.27
N THR A 79 -8.71 -11.11 4.50
CA THR A 79 -8.65 -10.52 5.84
C THR A 79 -10.05 -10.24 6.41
N GLN A 80 -11.00 -9.82 5.59
CA GLN A 80 -12.40 -9.59 6.03
C GLN A 80 -13.16 -10.88 6.34
N MET A 81 -12.68 -12.03 5.87
CA MET A 81 -13.29 -13.36 6.09
C MET A 81 -12.76 -14.07 7.34
N GLN A 82 -11.72 -13.54 7.99
CA GLN A 82 -11.17 -14.09 9.24
C GLN A 82 -11.99 -13.64 10.45
#